data_AF-A0A528AI50-F1
#
_entry.id   AF-A0A528AI50-F1
#
_cell.length_a   1.000
_cell.length_b   1.000
_cell.length_c   1.000
_cell.angle_alpha   90.00
_cell.angle_beta   90.00
_cell.angle_gamma   90.00
#
_symmetry.space_group_name_H-M   'P 1'
#
loop_
_entity.id
_entity.type
_entity.pdbx_description
1 polymer ?
#
loop_
_entity_poly.entity_id
_entity_poly.type
_entity_poly.pdbx_seq_one_letter_code
_entity_poly.pdbx_strand_id
1 'polypeptide(L)'
;MSDISRPGELSEDDIPPSARVVEVWGAPVLDVLDEPSEYHRVVGAMPSAIRNVICVELLSWQVLNGGFRQYFWNSYGITAQGAIQGFRAMGLETHAELTRQACALLGESFPEERLARMEIVGEVG
;
A
#
# COMPACT_ATOMS: atom_id res chain seq x y z
N MET A 1 24.87 -3.90 -31.19
CA MET A 1 24.56 -2.89 -30.16
C MET A 1 23.10 -3.09 -29.79
N SER A 2 22.85 -3.81 -28.70
CA SER A 2 21.52 -4.06 -28.17
C SER A 2 21.00 -2.78 -27.52
N ASP A 3 19.93 -2.24 -28.11
CA ASP A 3 19.15 -1.13 -27.60
C ASP A 3 18.44 -1.59 -26.31
N ILE A 4 18.92 -1.10 -25.17
CA ILE A 4 18.25 -1.29 -23.89
C ILE A 4 17.15 -0.23 -23.85
N SER A 5 16.03 -0.54 -24.50
CA SER A 5 14.85 0.31 -24.45
C SER A 5 14.42 0.46 -22.99
N ARG A 6 14.24 1.72 -22.57
CA ARG A 6 13.61 2.09 -21.28
C ARG A 6 12.33 1.28 -21.09
N PRO A 7 11.96 0.89 -19.85
CA PRO A 7 10.68 0.22 -19.62
C PRO A 7 9.58 1.07 -20.24
N GLY A 8 8.88 0.51 -21.24
CA GLY A 8 7.84 1.20 -21.97
C GLY A 8 6.74 1.63 -21.01
N GLU A 9 6.18 2.82 -21.25
CA GLU A 9 4.95 3.23 -20.59
C GLU A 9 3.91 2.12 -20.76
N LEU A 10 3.31 1.70 -19.63
CA LEU A 10 2.26 0.69 -19.61
C LEU A 10 1.08 1.18 -20.45
N SER A 11 0.55 0.33 -21.35
CA SER A 11 -0.70 0.60 -22.05
C SER A 11 -1.87 0.64 -21.07
N GLU A 12 -2.98 1.29 -21.40
CA GLU A 12 -4.22 1.22 -20.62
C GLU A 12 -4.70 -0.24 -20.42
N ASP A 13 -4.40 -1.13 -21.37
CA ASP A 13 -4.70 -2.57 -21.29
C ASP A 13 -3.74 -3.35 -20.36
N ASP A 14 -2.58 -2.76 -20.03
CA ASP A 14 -1.59 -3.33 -19.10
C ASP A 14 -1.85 -2.89 -17.64
N ILE A 15 -2.77 -1.94 -17.42
CA ILE A 15 -3.19 -1.51 -16.08
C ILE A 15 -3.89 -2.70 -15.42
N PRO A 16 -3.36 -3.27 -14.32
CA PRO A 16 -4.01 -4.37 -13.64
C PRO A 16 -5.46 -3.96 -13.29
N PRO A 17 -6.44 -4.87 -13.34
CA PRO A 17 -7.81 -4.56 -12.93
C PRO A 17 -7.89 -3.92 -11.53
N SER A 18 -6.92 -4.19 -10.65
CA SER A 18 -6.79 -3.58 -9.32
C SER A 18 -6.39 -2.10 -9.34
N ALA A 19 -5.51 -1.67 -10.24
CA ALA A 19 -5.15 -0.25 -10.40
C ALA A 19 -6.37 0.59 -10.83
N ARG A 20 -7.22 0.04 -11.71
CA ARG A 20 -8.47 0.69 -12.10
C ARG A 20 -9.45 0.84 -10.93
N VAL A 21 -9.43 -0.07 -9.95
CA VAL A 21 -10.22 0.09 -8.72
C VAL A 21 -9.73 1.30 -7.91
N VAL A 22 -8.42 1.52 -7.81
CA VAL A 22 -7.86 2.69 -7.13
C VAL A 22 -8.23 3.98 -7.87
N GLU A 23 -8.21 4.00 -9.19
CA GLU A 23 -8.62 5.19 -9.95
C GLU A 23 -10.10 5.55 -9.73
N VAL A 24 -10.98 4.55 -9.70
CA VAL A 24 -12.43 4.77 -9.60
C VAL A 24 -12.87 5.01 -8.15
N TRP A 25 -12.26 4.33 -7.18
CA TRP A 25 -12.73 4.30 -5.78
C TRP A 25 -11.69 4.80 -4.77
N GLY A 26 -10.45 5.02 -5.17
CA GLY A 26 -9.32 5.27 -4.27
C GLY A 26 -9.21 6.72 -3.79
N ALA A 27 -9.76 7.70 -4.51
CA ALA A 27 -9.61 9.12 -4.16
C ALA A 27 -9.96 9.43 -2.68
N PRO A 28 -11.11 8.98 -2.13
CA PRO A 28 -11.43 9.23 -0.73
C PRO A 28 -10.42 8.63 0.26
N VAL A 29 -9.75 7.54 -0.09
CA VAL A 29 -8.73 6.90 0.76
C VAL A 29 -7.42 7.68 0.67
N LEU A 30 -7.02 8.09 -0.54
CA LEU A 30 -5.80 8.86 -0.78
C LEU A 30 -5.81 10.19 -0.05
N ASP A 31 -6.97 10.84 0.03
CA ASP A 31 -7.15 12.15 0.68
C ASP A 31 -6.94 12.11 2.21
N VAL A 32 -6.97 10.92 2.84
CA VAL A 32 -6.98 10.77 4.31
C VAL A 32 -5.85 9.88 4.84
N LEU A 33 -4.83 9.55 4.03
CA LEU A 33 -3.75 8.62 4.41
C LEU A 33 -2.90 9.09 5.61
N ASP A 34 -2.85 10.40 5.87
CA ASP A 34 -2.10 10.98 6.99
C ASP A 34 -3.02 11.37 8.17
N GLU A 35 -4.29 10.95 8.15
CA GLU A 35 -5.28 11.24 9.19
C GLU A 35 -5.90 9.93 9.71
N PRO A 36 -5.29 9.23 10.69
CA PRO A 36 -5.70 7.85 11.02
C PRO A 36 -7.18 7.67 11.36
N SER A 37 -7.77 8.62 12.09
CA SER A 37 -9.20 8.55 12.42
C SER A 37 -10.10 8.65 11.18
N GLU A 38 -9.77 9.55 10.24
CA GLU A 38 -10.52 9.70 8.99
C GLU A 38 -10.26 8.55 8.03
N TYR A 39 -9.03 8.05 7.96
CA TYR A 39 -8.68 6.83 7.24
C TYR A 39 -9.57 5.65 7.65
N HIS A 40 -9.66 5.36 8.96
CA HIS A 40 -10.49 4.27 9.46
C HIS A 40 -11.98 4.50 9.19
N ARG A 41 -12.45 5.76 9.27
CA ARG A 41 -13.84 6.11 8.95
C ARG A 41 -14.17 5.86 7.47
N VAL A 42 -13.32 6.32 6.56
CA VAL A 42 -13.50 6.17 5.10
C VAL A 42 -13.39 4.70 4.69
N VAL A 43 -12.32 4.02 5.08
CA VAL A 43 -12.08 2.62 4.74
C VAL A 43 -13.12 1.69 5.37
N GLY A 44 -13.57 1.99 6.59
CA GLY A 44 -14.62 1.24 7.27
C GLY A 44 -15.98 1.31 6.57
N ALA A 45 -16.29 2.41 5.90
CA ALA A 45 -17.54 2.59 5.16
C ALA A 45 -17.55 1.91 3.77
N MET A 46 -16.39 1.49 3.26
CA MET A 46 -16.28 0.83 1.95
C MET A 46 -16.66 -0.65 1.99
N PRO A 47 -17.22 -1.20 0.89
CA PRO A 47 -17.34 -2.65 0.71
C PRO A 47 -15.99 -3.34 0.91
N SER A 48 -15.98 -4.47 1.62
CA SER A 48 -14.75 -5.18 1.99
C SER A 48 -13.86 -5.53 0.80
N ALA A 49 -14.45 -5.97 -0.31
CA ALA A 49 -13.70 -6.29 -1.53
C ALA A 49 -12.98 -5.06 -2.13
N ILE A 50 -13.62 -3.88 -2.12
CA ILE A 50 -13.06 -2.65 -2.68
C ILE A 50 -11.88 -2.17 -1.83
N ARG A 51 -12.06 -2.06 -0.51
CA ARG A 51 -10.95 -1.64 0.38
C ARG A 51 -9.78 -2.62 0.34
N ASN A 52 -10.05 -3.92 0.23
CA ASN A 52 -9.01 -4.95 0.14
C ASN A 52 -8.14 -4.75 -1.10
N VAL A 53 -8.76 -4.54 -2.26
CA VAL A 53 -8.04 -4.27 -3.51
C VAL A 53 -7.25 -2.97 -3.41
N ILE A 54 -7.85 -1.88 -2.92
CA ILE A 54 -7.15 -0.59 -2.78
C ILE A 54 -5.92 -0.73 -1.88
N CYS A 55 -6.04 -1.34 -0.70
CA CYS A 55 -4.91 -1.44 0.22
C CYS A 55 -3.77 -2.32 -0.35
N VAL A 56 -4.11 -3.43 -1.01
CA VAL A 56 -3.13 -4.30 -1.69
C VAL A 56 -2.43 -3.56 -2.82
N GLU A 57 -3.16 -2.80 -3.63
CA GLU A 57 -2.59 -2.08 -4.77
C GLU A 57 -1.64 -0.96 -4.30
N LEU A 58 -2.04 -0.17 -3.30
CA LEU A 58 -1.20 0.90 -2.75
C LEU A 58 0.09 0.36 -2.13
N LEU A 59 0.02 -0.77 -1.41
CA LEU A 59 1.22 -1.44 -0.91
C LEU A 59 2.09 -1.92 -2.08
N SER A 60 1.48 -2.61 -3.05
CA SER A 60 2.20 -3.18 -4.20
C SER A 60 2.93 -2.10 -4.98
N TRP A 61 2.28 -0.98 -5.28
CA TRP A 61 2.90 0.16 -5.96
C TRP A 61 4.11 0.70 -5.22
N GLN A 62 4.02 0.91 -3.91
CA GLN A 62 5.14 1.48 -3.15
C GLN A 62 6.29 0.48 -3.01
N VAL A 63 5.97 -0.79 -2.75
CA VAL A 63 6.98 -1.84 -2.58
C VAL A 63 7.69 -2.16 -3.90
N LEU A 64 6.97 -2.21 -5.02
CA LEU A 64 7.56 -2.44 -6.34
C LEU A 64 8.39 -1.25 -6.81
N ASN A 65 8.02 -0.02 -6.43
CA ASN A 65 8.77 1.18 -6.81
C ASN A 65 10.01 1.42 -5.93
N GLY A 66 9.97 1.12 -4.63
CA GLY A 66 11.06 1.46 -3.71
C GLY A 66 11.14 0.63 -2.43
N GLY A 67 10.48 -0.51 -2.39
CA GLY A 67 10.48 -1.44 -1.26
C GLY A 67 9.64 -0.99 -0.05
N PHE A 68 9.62 -1.84 0.97
CA PHE A 68 8.87 -1.58 2.21
C PHE A 68 9.31 -0.30 2.94
N ARG A 69 10.59 0.06 2.82
CA ARG A 69 11.09 1.30 3.41
C ARG A 69 10.37 2.53 2.83
N GLN A 70 10.28 2.62 1.50
CA GLN A 70 9.54 3.71 0.85
C GLN A 70 8.06 3.68 1.23
N TYR A 71 7.45 2.48 1.24
CA TYR A 71 6.05 2.31 1.62
C TYR A 71 5.74 2.85 3.02
N PHE A 72 6.56 2.53 4.01
CA PHE A 72 6.35 3.00 5.39
C PHE A 72 6.73 4.46 5.59
N TRP A 73 7.73 4.98 4.86
CA TRP A 73 8.11 6.39 4.90
C TRP A 73 7.04 7.30 4.28
N ASN A 74 6.36 6.84 3.24
CA ASN A 74 5.24 7.56 2.61
C ASN A 74 3.92 7.42 3.42
N SER A 75 2.93 8.25 3.06
CA SER A 75 1.59 8.22 3.68
C SER A 75 0.90 6.87 3.56
N TYR A 76 1.22 6.09 2.52
CA TYR A 76 0.60 4.79 2.24
C TYR A 76 0.78 3.73 3.33
N GLY A 77 1.80 3.85 4.20
CA GLY A 77 2.09 2.83 5.21
C GLY A 77 0.92 2.50 6.14
N ILE A 78 0.00 3.43 6.36
CA ILE A 78 -1.22 3.20 7.17
C ILE A 78 -2.09 2.07 6.61
N THR A 79 -2.02 1.80 5.30
CA THR A 79 -2.84 0.79 4.64
C THR A 79 -2.39 -0.65 4.92
N ALA A 80 -1.29 -0.86 5.65
CA ALA A 80 -0.63 -2.16 5.76
C ALA A 80 -1.53 -3.24 6.36
N GLN A 81 -2.31 -2.92 7.39
CA GLN A 81 -3.26 -3.86 7.99
C GLN A 81 -4.39 -4.22 7.02
N GLY A 82 -4.87 -3.24 6.25
CA GLY A 82 -5.84 -3.47 5.17
C GLY A 82 -5.27 -4.34 4.06
N ALA A 83 -3.99 -4.16 3.71
CA ALA A 83 -3.30 -4.96 2.70
C ALA A 83 -3.12 -6.41 3.16
N ILE A 84 -2.75 -6.65 4.42
CA ILE A 84 -2.68 -8.01 5.01
C ILE A 84 -4.04 -8.72 4.90
N GLN A 85 -5.13 -8.03 5.26
CA GLN A 85 -6.48 -8.58 5.12
C GLN A 85 -6.86 -8.84 3.66
N GLY A 86 -6.49 -7.92 2.76
CA GLY A 86 -6.73 -8.05 1.33
C GLY A 86 -6.00 -9.24 0.71
N PHE A 87 -4.71 -9.40 1.01
CA PHE A 87 -3.93 -10.55 0.56
C PHE A 87 -4.54 -11.87 1.03
N ARG A 88 -4.93 -11.98 2.31
CA ARG A 88 -5.62 -13.17 2.84
C ARG A 88 -6.93 -13.45 2.11
N ALA A 89 -7.75 -12.43 1.90
CA ALA A 89 -9.02 -12.56 1.17
C ALA A 89 -8.84 -13.03 -0.28
N MET A 90 -7.67 -12.72 -0.88
CA MET A 90 -7.29 -13.16 -2.23
C MET A 90 -6.57 -14.52 -2.26
N GLY A 91 -6.36 -15.17 -1.10
CA GLY A 91 -5.62 -16.44 -1.01
C GLY A 91 -4.09 -16.30 -1.13
N LEU A 92 -3.56 -15.08 -0.94
CA LEU A 92 -2.15 -14.74 -1.08
C LEU A 92 -1.43 -14.73 0.28
N GLU A 93 -1.49 -15.84 1.02
CA GLU A 93 -0.99 -15.94 2.40
C GLU A 93 0.48 -15.56 2.57
N THR A 94 1.34 -15.94 1.62
CA THR A 94 2.77 -15.57 1.65
C THR A 94 2.96 -14.05 1.62
N HIS A 95 2.16 -13.32 0.83
CA HIS A 95 2.25 -11.86 0.76
C HIS A 95 1.74 -11.22 2.05
N ALA A 96 0.63 -11.73 2.59
CA ALA A 96 0.10 -11.29 3.87
C ALA A 96 1.13 -11.45 5.00
N GLU A 97 1.83 -12.59 5.03
CA GLU A 97 2.84 -12.88 6.05
C GLU A 97 4.10 -12.02 5.89
N LEU A 98 4.58 -11.79 4.66
CA LEU A 98 5.70 -10.88 4.39
C LEU A 98 5.36 -9.45 4.82
N THR A 99 4.17 -8.95 4.51
CA THR A 99 3.71 -7.63 4.96
C THR A 99 3.61 -7.57 6.49
N ARG A 100 3.08 -8.61 7.13
CA ARG A 100 2.99 -8.68 8.60
C ARG A 100 4.38 -8.64 9.26
N GLN A 101 5.34 -9.38 8.72
CA GLN A 101 6.73 -9.35 9.20
C GLN A 101 7.35 -7.97 9.01
N ALA A 102 7.11 -7.32 7.87
CA ALA A 102 7.58 -5.95 7.64
C ALA A 102 6.98 -4.96 8.65
N CYS A 103 5.68 -5.06 8.98
CA CYS A 103 5.06 -4.26 10.03
C CYS A 103 5.69 -4.50 11.41
N ALA A 104 6.05 -5.75 11.73
CA ALA A 104 6.65 -6.09 13.03
C ALA A 104 8.06 -5.48 13.23
N LEU A 105 8.75 -5.12 12.15
CA LEU A 105 10.03 -4.38 12.23
C LEU A 105 9.85 -2.94 12.70
N LEU A 106 8.62 -2.40 12.68
CA LEU A 106 8.31 -1.05 13.18
C LEU A 106 7.91 -1.03 14.67
N GLY A 107 7.86 -2.19 15.33
CA GLY A 107 7.56 -2.31 16.76
C GLY A 107 6.44 -3.29 17.07
N GLU A 108 6.20 -3.51 18.37
CA GLU A 108 5.14 -4.40 18.86
C GLU A 108 3.74 -3.91 18.47
N SER A 109 3.54 -2.59 18.46
CA SER A 109 2.35 -1.93 17.93
C SER A 109 2.73 -1.18 16.67
N PHE A 110 2.01 -1.43 15.58
CA PHE A 110 2.26 -0.75 14.31
C PHE A 110 1.93 0.76 14.43
N PRO A 111 2.86 1.67 14.07
CA PRO A 111 2.59 3.11 14.11
C PRO A 111 1.76 3.56 12.90
N GLU A 112 0.51 3.96 13.14
CA GLU A 112 -0.38 4.49 12.09
C GLU A 112 0.00 5.91 11.65
N GLU A 113 0.62 6.69 12.54
CA GLU A 113 1.13 8.03 12.24
C GLU A 113 2.34 7.95 11.31
N ARG A 114 2.30 8.68 10.19
CA ARG A 114 3.39 8.70 9.20
C ARG A 114 4.72 9.15 9.81
N LEU A 115 4.70 10.21 10.61
CA LEU A 115 5.91 10.74 11.23
C LEU A 115 6.59 9.71 12.16
N ALA A 116 5.80 8.93 12.91
CA ALA A 116 6.32 7.87 13.75
C ALA A 116 6.98 6.75 12.91
N ARG A 117 6.38 6.38 11.77
CA ARG A 117 7.01 5.43 10.83
C ARG A 117 8.31 5.99 10.24
N MET A 118 8.33 7.27 9.84
CA MET A 118 9.50 7.93 9.27
C MET A 118 10.68 7.94 10.25
N GLU A 119 10.43 8.18 11.54
CA GLU A 119 11.46 8.13 12.58
C GLU A 119 12.12 6.74 12.67
N ILE A 120 11.33 5.68 12.52
CA ILE A 120 11.83 4.30 12.58
C ILE A 120 12.61 3.91 11.32
N VAL A 121 12.11 4.26 10.13
CA VAL A 121 12.72 3.82 8.86
C VAL A 121 13.83 4.74 8.35
N GLY A 122 14.02 5.90 8.99
CA GLY A 122 15.08 6.88 8.74
C GLY A 122 14.94 7.65 7.41
N GLU A 123 15.84 8.61 7.19
CA GLU A 123 15.91 9.41 5.95
C GLU A 123 16.38 8.59 4.74
N VAL A 124 15.89 8.96 3.56
CA VAL A 124 16.37 8.41 2.28
C VAL A 124 17.72 9.06 2.02
N GLY A 125 18.80 8.30 2.17
CA GLY A 125 20.14 8.74 1.76
C GLY A 125 20.26 8.97 0.25
#